data_AF-A0A2E7E3K4-F1
#
_entry.id   AF-A0A2E7E3K4-F1
#
_cell.length_a   1.000
_cell.length_b   1.000
_cell.length_c   1.000
_cell.angle_alpha   90.00
_cell.angle_beta   90.00
_cell.angle_gamma   90.00
#
_symmetry.space_group_name_H-M   'P 1'
#
loop_
_entity.id
_entity.type
_entity.pdbx_description
1 polymer ?
#
loop_
_entity_poly.entity_id
_entity_poly.type
_entity_poly.pdbx_seq_one_letter_code
_entity_poly.pdbx_strand_id
1 'polypeptide(L)'
;VDYLTPHQAHFSEDESDRLARNPLRLLDTKSKILRDILDGAPKMSAYLSDESIDRHTLFKDQLHTLGIPYVENEHLVRGLDYYNDTVFEWTTECLGAQGTLCAGGRYDTLVAQLGGSPTPAIGCALGLERVLELLESEPIATEPSLIVLSESKAQPYVQSVARTIRSRYPQFRIGVDLKEGALKKQLKRAQQQQYTWALILETETHYRFKCLKTDITPIDGTLDTLNQQLDTLIFGT
;
A
#
# COMPACT_ATOMS: atom_id res chain seq x y z
N VAL A 1 -11.39 -15.91 27.06
CA VAL A 1 -12.79 -15.90 27.58
C VAL A 1 -12.78 -15.60 29.06
N ASP A 2 -12.05 -16.38 29.88
CA ASP A 2 -11.99 -16.21 31.34
C ASP A 2 -11.68 -14.80 31.82
N TYR A 3 -10.80 -14.07 31.12
CA TYR A 3 -10.50 -12.67 31.43
C TYR A 3 -11.72 -11.74 31.24
N LEU A 4 -12.56 -11.98 30.23
CA LEU A 4 -13.67 -11.11 29.86
C LEU A 4 -14.99 -11.46 30.58
N THR A 5 -15.16 -12.72 31.00
CA THR A 5 -16.37 -13.19 31.69
C THR A 5 -16.76 -12.36 32.92
N PRO A 6 -15.84 -11.93 33.81
CA PRO A 6 -16.17 -11.08 34.95
C PRO A 6 -16.69 -9.69 34.58
N HIS A 7 -16.41 -9.22 33.35
CA HIS A 7 -16.75 -7.89 32.88
C HIS A 7 -18.05 -7.85 32.06
N GLN A 8 -18.79 -8.97 31.95
CA GLN A 8 -20.03 -9.07 31.18
C GLN A 8 -21.10 -8.03 31.57
N ALA A 9 -21.10 -7.53 32.80
CA ALA A 9 -22.00 -6.47 33.23
C ALA A 9 -21.85 -5.15 32.43
N HIS A 10 -20.72 -4.97 31.74
CA HIS A 10 -20.44 -3.82 30.89
C HIS A 10 -20.74 -4.06 29.41
N PHE A 11 -21.21 -5.27 29.04
CA PHE A 11 -21.38 -5.68 27.65
C PHE A 11 -22.83 -5.43 27.23
N SER A 12 -23.00 -4.92 26.02
CA SER A 12 -24.27 -4.98 25.30
C SER A 12 -24.65 -6.43 24.95
N GLU A 13 -25.88 -6.64 24.49
CA GLU A 13 -26.32 -7.95 23.99
C GLU A 13 -25.44 -8.45 22.83
N ASP A 14 -25.06 -7.57 21.90
CA ASP A 14 -24.17 -7.89 20.78
C ASP A 14 -22.75 -8.27 21.26
N GLU A 15 -22.20 -7.55 22.23
CA GLU A 15 -20.88 -7.88 22.80
C GLU A 15 -20.91 -9.20 23.58
N SER A 16 -22.02 -9.50 24.26
CA SER A 16 -22.22 -10.79 24.95
C SER A 16 -22.30 -11.95 23.96
N ASP A 17 -23.02 -11.76 22.85
CA ASP A 17 -23.09 -12.72 21.74
C ASP A 17 -21.72 -12.97 21.10
N ARG A 18 -20.94 -11.90 20.87
CA ARG A 18 -19.57 -11.99 20.34
C ARG A 18 -18.67 -12.75 21.29
N LEU A 19 -18.74 -12.49 22.60
CA LEU A 19 -17.97 -13.22 23.60
C LEU A 19 -18.22 -14.74 23.51
N ALA A 20 -19.48 -15.14 23.32
CA ALA A 20 -19.88 -16.54 23.25
C ALA A 20 -19.45 -17.23 21.95
N ARG A 21 -19.51 -16.54 20.81
CA ARG A 21 -19.18 -17.13 19.49
C ARG A 21 -17.70 -17.05 19.15
N ASN A 22 -17.12 -15.85 19.21
CA ASN A 22 -15.72 -15.62 18.92
C ASN A 22 -15.23 -14.39 19.73
N PRO A 23 -14.60 -14.61 20.90
CA PRO A 23 -14.20 -13.54 21.81
C PRO A 23 -13.19 -12.57 21.20
N LEU A 24 -12.43 -12.99 20.17
CA LEU A 24 -11.48 -12.11 19.48
C LEU A 24 -12.18 -10.97 18.76
N ARG A 25 -13.45 -11.13 18.35
CA ARG A 25 -14.24 -10.06 17.72
C ARG A 25 -14.53 -8.87 18.64
N LEU A 26 -14.27 -9.00 19.94
CA LEU A 26 -14.37 -7.90 20.89
C LEU A 26 -13.19 -6.94 20.80
N LEU A 27 -12.05 -7.37 20.22
CA LEU A 27 -10.87 -6.52 20.06
C LEU A 27 -11.11 -5.30 19.15
N ASP A 28 -12.07 -5.38 18.22
CA ASP A 28 -12.49 -4.28 17.35
C ASP A 28 -13.70 -3.48 17.92
N THR A 29 -13.85 -3.43 19.25
CA THR A 29 -14.94 -2.69 19.87
C THR A 29 -14.75 -1.17 19.78
N LYS A 30 -15.86 -0.47 19.54
CA LYS A 30 -15.92 1.01 19.60
C LYS A 30 -16.24 1.53 21.01
N SER A 31 -16.65 0.65 21.92
CA SER A 31 -16.96 1.01 23.30
C SER A 31 -15.70 1.42 24.04
N LYS A 32 -15.68 2.63 24.61
CA LYS A 32 -14.54 3.11 25.40
C LYS A 32 -14.28 2.20 26.61
N ILE A 33 -15.36 1.79 27.29
CA ILE A 33 -15.28 0.95 28.48
C ILE A 33 -14.65 -0.41 28.15
N LEU A 34 -15.04 -1.05 27.04
CA LEU A 34 -14.42 -2.32 26.66
C LEU A 34 -12.97 -2.14 26.20
N ARG A 35 -12.62 -1.04 25.50
CA ARG A 35 -11.22 -0.78 25.15
C ARG A 35 -10.34 -0.70 26.40
N ASP A 36 -10.78 0.04 27.41
CA ASP A 36 -10.06 0.16 28.69
C ASP A 36 -9.91 -1.23 29.38
N ILE A 37 -10.90 -2.11 29.26
CA ILE A 37 -10.83 -3.49 29.78
C ILE A 37 -9.84 -4.34 28.98
N LEU A 38 -9.85 -4.20 27.65
CA LEU A 38 -9.03 -4.97 26.72
C LEU A 38 -7.54 -4.59 26.78
N ASP A 39 -7.19 -3.38 27.19
CA ASP A 39 -5.80 -2.98 27.43
C ASP A 39 -5.12 -3.85 28.51
N GLY A 40 -5.89 -4.43 29.43
CA GLY A 40 -5.40 -5.40 30.42
C GLY A 40 -5.50 -6.87 29.99
N ALA A 41 -6.06 -7.16 28.81
CA ALA A 41 -6.28 -8.52 28.34
C ALA A 41 -4.98 -9.21 27.92
N PRO A 42 -4.93 -10.55 27.96
CA PRO A 42 -3.81 -11.30 27.41
C PRO A 42 -3.62 -10.98 25.92
N LYS A 43 -2.39 -10.64 25.54
CA LYS A 43 -2.04 -10.28 24.17
C LYS A 43 -2.03 -11.52 23.28
N MET A 44 -2.61 -11.43 22.09
CA MET A 44 -2.62 -12.53 21.11
C MET A 44 -1.20 -12.97 20.73
N SER A 45 -0.26 -12.02 20.70
CA SER A 45 1.16 -12.26 20.42
C SER A 45 1.81 -13.26 21.39
N ALA A 46 1.30 -13.40 22.62
CA ALA A 46 1.80 -14.35 23.61
C ALA A 46 1.32 -15.80 23.39
N TYR A 47 0.38 -16.02 22.45
CA TYR A 47 -0.23 -17.33 22.18
C TYR A 47 0.05 -17.83 20.75
N LEU A 48 0.93 -17.14 20.01
CA LEU A 48 1.37 -17.58 18.69
C LEU A 48 2.26 -18.82 18.83
N SER A 49 2.13 -19.76 17.89
CA SER A 49 3.08 -20.87 17.76
C SER A 49 4.42 -20.36 17.23
N ASP A 50 5.49 -21.12 17.46
CA ASP A 50 6.82 -20.82 16.90
C ASP A 50 6.74 -20.66 15.36
N GLU A 51 5.96 -21.49 14.68
CA GLU A 51 5.76 -21.40 13.22
C GLU A 51 5.10 -20.07 12.80
N SER A 52 4.09 -19.60 13.54
CA SER A 52 3.45 -18.31 13.27
C SER A 52 4.38 -17.15 13.57
N ILE A 53 5.23 -17.25 14.60
CA ILE A 53 6.26 -16.26 14.93
C ILE A 53 7.28 -16.16 13.80
N ASP A 54 7.79 -17.28 13.30
CA ASP A 54 8.76 -17.33 12.21
C ASP A 54 8.16 -16.73 10.93
N ARG A 55 6.92 -17.09 10.59
CA ARG A 55 6.21 -16.53 9.43
C ARG A 55 5.98 -15.02 9.56
N HIS A 56 5.60 -14.55 10.74
CA HIS A 56 5.39 -13.13 10.99
C HIS A 56 6.71 -12.35 10.91
N THR A 57 7.80 -12.90 11.45
CA THR A 57 9.14 -12.31 11.36
C THR A 57 9.59 -12.19 9.90
N LEU A 58 9.47 -13.27 9.13
CA LEU A 58 9.80 -13.27 7.70
C LEU A 58 8.99 -12.20 6.93
N PHE A 59 7.70 -12.05 7.24
CA PHE A 59 6.86 -11.03 6.61
C PHE A 59 7.35 -9.61 6.93
N LYS A 60 7.70 -9.33 8.19
CA LYS A 60 8.24 -8.02 8.62
C LYS A 60 9.58 -7.71 7.97
N ASP A 61 10.47 -8.70 7.84
CA ASP A 61 11.76 -8.55 7.17
C ASP A 61 11.59 -8.22 5.68
N GLN A 62 10.61 -8.83 5.02
CA GLN A 62 10.28 -8.52 3.63
C GLN A 62 9.75 -7.09 3.47
N LEU A 63 8.86 -6.63 4.37
CA LEU A 63 8.39 -5.24 4.36
C LEU A 63 9.54 -4.25 4.56
N HIS A 64 10.43 -4.53 5.51
CA HIS A 64 11.61 -3.71 5.76
C HIS A 64 12.54 -3.66 4.53
N THR A 65 12.81 -4.80 3.90
CA THR A 65 13.63 -4.90 2.69
C THR A 65 13.03 -4.08 1.53
N LEU A 66 11.70 -4.05 1.42
CA LEU A 66 10.99 -3.27 0.40
C LEU A 66 10.84 -1.78 0.78
N GLY A 67 11.24 -1.38 1.99
CA GLY A 67 11.06 -0.04 2.52
C GLY A 67 9.59 0.35 2.67
N ILE A 68 8.72 -0.63 2.99
CA ILE A 68 7.29 -0.42 3.21
C ILE A 68 7.08 -0.16 4.71
N PRO A 69 6.69 1.07 5.11
CA PRO A 69 6.40 1.37 6.50
C PRO A 69 5.12 0.65 6.97
N TYR A 70 5.10 0.21 8.22
CA TYR A 70 3.94 -0.40 8.85
C TYR A 70 3.90 -0.10 10.34
N VAL A 71 2.73 -0.29 10.96
CA VAL A 71 2.53 -0.23 12.41
C VAL A 71 1.89 -1.54 12.85
N GLU A 72 2.44 -2.18 13.87
CA GLU A 72 1.86 -3.40 14.45
C GLU A 72 0.65 -3.03 15.30
N ASN A 73 -0.51 -3.64 15.02
CA ASN A 73 -1.75 -3.43 15.76
C ASN A 73 -2.22 -4.77 16.36
N GLU A 74 -2.02 -4.95 17.67
CA GLU A 74 -2.42 -6.16 18.39
C GLU A 74 -3.95 -6.33 18.49
N HIS A 75 -4.72 -5.28 18.19
CA HIS A 75 -6.18 -5.30 18.19
C HIS A 75 -6.76 -5.54 16.78
N LEU A 76 -5.92 -5.69 15.76
CA LEU A 76 -6.37 -5.93 14.39
C LEU A 76 -6.95 -7.34 14.26
N VAL A 77 -8.28 -7.41 14.28
CA VAL A 77 -9.04 -8.63 14.01
C VAL A 77 -9.88 -8.49 12.76
N ARG A 78 -10.20 -9.62 12.13
CA ARG A 78 -11.04 -9.67 10.94
C ARG A 78 -12.41 -10.21 11.27
N GLY A 79 -13.43 -9.67 10.61
CA GLY A 79 -14.83 -10.07 10.81
C GLY A 79 -15.17 -11.46 10.26
N LEU A 80 -14.23 -12.13 9.59
CA LEU A 80 -14.40 -13.44 8.97
C LEU A 80 -13.45 -14.42 9.65
N ASP A 81 -13.98 -15.55 10.13
CA ASP A 81 -13.23 -16.47 10.99
C ASP A 81 -12.28 -17.41 10.21
N TYR A 82 -12.23 -17.30 8.88
CA TYR A 82 -11.37 -18.14 8.04
C TYR A 82 -9.90 -17.67 8.02
N TYR A 83 -9.58 -16.51 8.61
CA TYR A 83 -8.23 -15.97 8.60
C TYR A 83 -7.32 -16.74 9.56
N ASN A 84 -6.08 -16.96 9.14
CA ASN A 84 -4.99 -17.50 9.95
C ASN A 84 -3.70 -16.71 9.70
N ASP A 85 -2.77 -16.74 10.66
CA ASP A 85 -1.49 -16.02 10.60
C ASP A 85 -1.66 -14.52 10.28
N THR A 86 -1.10 -14.07 9.15
CA THR A 86 -0.98 -12.65 8.78
C THR A 86 -2.33 -12.04 8.45
N VAL A 87 -2.64 -10.93 9.10
CA VAL A 87 -3.70 -9.99 8.70
C VAL A 87 -3.10 -8.59 8.58
N PHE A 88 -3.59 -7.81 7.61
CA PHE A 88 -3.07 -6.45 7.37
C PHE A 88 -4.15 -5.53 6.83
N GLU A 89 -3.99 -4.24 7.09
CA GLU A 89 -4.89 -3.19 6.64
C GLU A 89 -4.09 -2.01 6.08
N TRP A 90 -4.65 -1.35 5.07
CA TRP A 90 -4.26 0.00 4.70
C TRP A 90 -5.37 0.96 5.10
N THR A 91 -5.02 1.93 5.93
CA THR A 91 -5.94 2.92 6.47
C THR A 91 -5.55 4.33 6.01
N THR A 92 -6.52 5.25 6.08
CA THR A 92 -6.33 6.68 5.88
C THR A 92 -7.08 7.46 6.95
N GLU A 93 -6.52 8.60 7.37
CA GLU A 93 -7.19 9.53 8.27
C GLU A 93 -8.12 10.51 7.52
N CYS A 94 -8.00 10.61 6.19
CA CYS A 94 -8.74 11.57 5.37
C CYS A 94 -10.24 11.25 5.27
N LEU A 95 -10.64 9.99 5.50
CA LEU A 95 -12.03 9.53 5.35
C LEU A 95 -12.78 9.36 6.69
N GLY A 96 -12.21 9.85 7.79
CA GLY A 96 -12.84 9.83 9.12
C GLY A 96 -12.93 8.42 9.74
N ALA A 97 -14.04 8.13 10.42
CA ALA A 97 -14.19 6.96 11.33
C ALA A 97 -14.17 5.58 10.64
N GLN A 98 -14.17 5.51 9.30
CA GLN A 98 -13.99 4.29 8.52
C GLN A 98 -12.85 4.49 7.52
N GLY A 99 -11.63 4.59 8.05
CA GLY A 99 -10.42 4.84 7.26
C GLY A 99 -9.88 3.66 6.47
N THR A 100 -10.45 2.45 6.58
CA THR A 100 -9.94 1.27 5.86
C THR A 100 -10.15 1.39 4.35
N LEU A 101 -9.05 1.37 3.59
CA LEU A 101 -9.06 1.35 2.12
C LEU A 101 -8.92 -0.08 1.57
N CYS A 102 -8.02 -0.85 2.18
CA CYS A 102 -7.69 -2.21 1.78
C CYS A 102 -7.55 -3.07 3.03
N ALA A 103 -8.13 -4.26 3.01
CA ALA A 103 -8.02 -5.22 4.09
C ALA A 103 -7.76 -6.60 3.52
N GLY A 104 -6.87 -7.34 4.18
CA GLY A 104 -6.53 -8.68 3.76
C GLY A 104 -5.83 -9.48 4.83
N GLY A 105 -5.36 -10.64 4.41
CA GLY A 105 -4.68 -11.60 5.25
C GLY A 105 -4.65 -12.99 4.62
N ARG A 106 -4.10 -13.93 5.37
CA ARG A 106 -3.94 -15.33 4.99
C ARG A 106 -5.13 -16.17 5.46
N TYR A 107 -5.55 -17.13 4.65
CA TYR A 107 -6.81 -17.89 4.83
C TYR A 107 -6.75 -19.31 4.25
N ASP A 108 -5.77 -20.08 4.70
CA ASP A 108 -5.43 -21.39 4.14
C ASP A 108 -6.57 -22.42 4.22
N THR A 109 -7.46 -22.27 5.21
CA THR A 109 -8.55 -23.24 5.43
C THR A 109 -9.76 -23.00 4.52
N LEU A 110 -9.87 -21.82 3.90
CA LEU A 110 -11.07 -21.42 3.19
C LEU A 110 -11.39 -22.35 2.00
N VAL A 111 -10.38 -22.73 1.22
CA VAL A 111 -10.59 -23.60 0.05
C VAL A 111 -11.12 -24.97 0.47
N ALA A 112 -10.60 -25.53 1.56
CA ALA A 112 -11.08 -26.81 2.11
C ALA A 112 -12.49 -26.70 2.67
N GLN A 113 -12.83 -25.60 3.35
CA GLN A 113 -14.18 -25.34 3.86
C GLN A 113 -15.22 -25.26 2.73
N LEU A 114 -14.80 -24.88 1.52
CA LEU A 114 -15.63 -24.84 0.31
C LEU A 114 -15.64 -26.16 -0.49
N GLY A 115 -15.05 -27.23 0.03
CA GLY A 115 -15.03 -28.55 -0.59
C GLY A 115 -13.88 -28.79 -1.57
N GLY A 116 -12.90 -27.89 -1.65
CA GLY A 116 -11.67 -28.07 -2.42
C GLY A 116 -10.56 -28.78 -1.65
N SER A 117 -9.40 -28.96 -2.27
CA SER A 117 -8.20 -29.47 -1.58
C SER A 117 -7.60 -28.39 -0.66
N PRO A 118 -7.01 -28.76 0.49
CA PRO A 118 -6.29 -27.82 1.36
C PRO A 118 -5.28 -27.00 0.56
N THR A 119 -5.48 -25.68 0.53
CA THR A 119 -4.72 -24.78 -0.35
C THR A 119 -4.38 -23.51 0.42
N PRO A 120 -3.10 -23.32 0.80
CA PRO A 120 -2.68 -22.09 1.44
C PRO A 120 -2.93 -20.88 0.55
N ALA A 121 -3.42 -19.80 1.13
CA ALA A 121 -3.86 -18.63 0.37
C ALA A 121 -3.69 -17.33 1.18
N ILE A 122 -3.37 -16.25 0.48
CA ILE A 122 -3.32 -14.89 1.03
C ILE A 122 -3.87 -13.94 -0.03
N GLY A 123 -4.59 -12.92 0.42
CA GLY A 123 -5.19 -11.94 -0.48
C GLY A 123 -5.74 -10.75 0.27
N CYS A 124 -6.29 -9.81 -0.49
CA CYS A 124 -6.95 -8.63 0.04
C CYS A 124 -8.10 -8.20 -0.86
N ALA A 125 -8.98 -7.39 -0.29
CA ALA A 125 -10.01 -6.67 -0.99
C ALA A 125 -9.83 -5.17 -0.73
N LEU A 126 -10.20 -4.37 -1.72
CA LEU A 126 -10.12 -2.92 -1.69
C LEU A 126 -11.48 -2.34 -2.08
N GLY A 127 -11.95 -1.34 -1.32
CA GLY A 127 -13.18 -0.62 -1.62
C GLY A 127 -12.92 0.44 -2.68
N LEU A 128 -13.39 0.22 -3.92
CA LEU A 128 -13.15 1.14 -5.02
C LEU A 128 -13.78 2.52 -4.75
N GLU A 129 -14.98 2.54 -4.18
CA GLU A 129 -15.68 3.75 -3.80
C GLU A 129 -14.86 4.57 -2.78
N ARG A 130 -14.23 3.90 -1.80
CA ARG A 130 -13.39 4.57 -0.79
C ARG A 130 -12.12 5.15 -1.40
N VAL A 131 -11.53 4.45 -2.37
CA VAL A 131 -10.40 5.00 -3.12
C VAL A 131 -10.83 6.22 -3.92
N LEU A 132 -11.98 6.17 -4.59
CA LEU A 132 -12.50 7.33 -5.35
C LEU A 132 -12.78 8.52 -4.43
N GLU A 133 -13.39 8.32 -3.26
CA GLU A 133 -13.61 9.35 -2.26
C GLU A 133 -12.28 9.98 -1.79
N LEU A 134 -11.25 9.15 -1.54
CA LEU A 134 -9.92 9.65 -1.18
C LEU A 134 -9.28 10.46 -2.32
N LEU A 135 -9.44 9.98 -3.56
CA LEU A 135 -8.95 10.66 -4.76
C LEU A 135 -9.64 12.01 -5.00
N GLU A 136 -10.89 12.19 -4.58
CA GLU A 136 -11.58 13.48 -4.63
C GLU A 136 -11.10 14.45 -3.53
N SER A 137 -10.68 13.92 -2.38
CA SER A 137 -10.17 14.73 -1.25
C SER A 137 -8.73 15.23 -1.43
N GLU A 138 -7.95 14.59 -2.31
CA GLU A 138 -6.57 14.94 -2.60
C GLU A 138 -6.46 15.65 -3.97
N PRO A 139 -5.64 16.71 -4.11
CA PRO A 139 -5.38 17.32 -5.40
C PRO A 139 -4.56 16.36 -6.27
N ILE A 140 -5.22 15.51 -7.04
CA ILE A 140 -4.54 14.69 -8.03
C ILE A 140 -4.12 15.59 -9.18
N ALA A 141 -2.83 15.54 -9.52
CA ALA A 141 -2.30 16.16 -10.71
C ALA A 141 -3.03 15.62 -11.96
N THR A 142 -3.88 16.44 -12.56
CA THR A 142 -4.64 16.06 -13.76
C THR A 142 -3.82 16.22 -15.04
N GLU A 143 -2.87 17.15 -15.06
CA GLU A 143 -2.06 17.45 -16.24
C GLU A 143 -0.78 16.59 -16.33
N PRO A 144 -0.54 15.89 -17.46
CA PRO A 144 0.67 15.10 -17.69
C PRO A 144 1.96 15.93 -17.60
N SER A 145 2.68 15.79 -16.49
CA SER A 145 3.88 16.59 -16.23
C SER A 145 5.12 15.88 -16.78
N LEU A 146 5.33 14.62 -16.41
CA LEU A 146 6.55 13.87 -16.70
C LEU A 146 6.28 12.38 -16.93
N ILE A 147 6.93 11.76 -17.92
CA ILE A 147 6.98 10.30 -18.06
C ILE A 147 8.40 9.78 -17.91
N VAL A 148 8.57 8.67 -17.21
CA VAL A 148 9.85 7.95 -17.09
C VAL A 148 9.89 6.81 -18.09
N LEU A 149 10.93 6.78 -18.93
CA LEU A 149 11.16 5.86 -20.04
C LEU A 149 12.54 5.21 -19.89
N SER A 150 12.84 4.19 -20.71
CA SER A 150 14.20 3.60 -20.74
C SER A 150 14.69 3.25 -22.13
N GLU A 151 16.01 3.30 -22.31
CA GLU A 151 16.74 2.61 -23.38
C GLU A 151 17.15 1.20 -22.92
N SER A 152 16.15 0.31 -22.81
CA SER A 152 16.22 -1.15 -22.56
C SER A 152 16.99 -1.66 -21.34
N LYS A 153 18.29 -1.38 -21.21
CA LYS A 153 19.13 -1.86 -20.08
C LYS A 153 18.72 -1.25 -18.74
N ALA A 154 18.11 -0.06 -18.76
CA ALA A 154 17.64 0.62 -17.56
C ALA A 154 16.16 0.33 -17.20
N GLN A 155 15.48 -0.57 -17.94
CA GLN A 155 14.06 -0.88 -17.73
C GLN A 155 13.71 -1.27 -16.27
N PRO A 156 14.51 -2.07 -15.55
CA PRO A 156 14.21 -2.43 -14.16
C PRO A 156 14.13 -1.23 -13.20
N TYR A 157 14.79 -0.11 -13.53
CA TYR A 157 14.87 1.08 -12.67
C TYR A 157 13.75 2.09 -12.93
N VAL A 158 12.97 1.95 -14.01
CA VAL A 158 11.91 2.90 -14.39
C VAL A 158 10.87 3.05 -13.27
N GLN A 159 10.42 1.93 -12.70
CA GLN A 159 9.41 1.91 -11.64
C GLN A 159 9.95 2.55 -10.34
N SER A 160 11.18 2.22 -9.95
CA SER A 160 11.78 2.75 -8.72
C SER A 160 12.02 4.25 -8.83
N VAL A 161 12.58 4.73 -9.95
CA VAL A 161 12.80 6.16 -10.21
C VAL A 161 11.46 6.91 -10.25
N ALA A 162 10.46 6.41 -10.98
CA ALA A 162 9.15 7.05 -11.01
C ALA A 162 8.48 7.11 -9.63
N ARG A 163 8.63 6.07 -8.81
CA ARG A 163 8.14 6.07 -7.42
C ARG A 163 8.82 7.15 -6.58
N THR A 164 10.14 7.27 -6.65
CA THR A 164 10.90 8.31 -5.94
C THR A 164 10.42 9.72 -6.34
N ILE A 165 10.24 9.97 -7.64
CA ILE A 165 9.75 11.26 -8.14
C ILE A 165 8.32 11.52 -7.62
N ARG A 166 7.39 10.55 -7.70
CA ARG A 166 6.02 10.70 -7.19
C ARG A 166 5.98 11.05 -5.71
N SER A 167 6.85 10.44 -4.91
CA SER A 167 6.91 10.70 -3.47
C SER A 167 7.35 12.12 -3.13
N ARG A 168 8.19 12.74 -3.98
CA ARG A 168 8.68 14.12 -3.78
C ARG A 168 7.74 15.17 -4.38
N TYR A 169 7.05 14.80 -5.45
CA TYR A 169 6.26 15.70 -6.29
C TYR A 169 4.80 15.19 -6.45
N PRO A 170 4.04 15.05 -5.34
CA PRO A 170 2.68 14.48 -5.37
C PRO A 170 1.70 15.32 -6.21
N GLN A 171 1.97 16.61 -6.37
CA GLN A 171 1.18 17.56 -7.16
C GLN A 171 1.40 17.44 -8.67
N PHE A 172 2.27 16.53 -9.13
CA PHE A 172 2.59 16.34 -10.55
C PHE A 172 2.31 14.92 -11.03
N ARG A 173 1.83 14.81 -12.28
CA ARG A 173 1.51 13.50 -12.87
C ARG A 173 2.78 12.87 -13.43
N ILE A 174 3.26 11.83 -12.73
CA ILE A 174 4.43 11.04 -13.13
C ILE A 174 4.00 9.71 -13.75
N GLY A 175 4.21 9.56 -15.04
CA GLY A 175 3.91 8.36 -15.82
C GLY A 175 5.06 7.36 -15.90
N VAL A 176 4.72 6.11 -16.19
CA VAL A 176 5.65 5.08 -16.64
C VAL A 176 5.07 4.39 -17.87
N ASP A 177 5.90 4.07 -18.86
CA ASP A 177 5.45 3.23 -19.98
C ASP A 177 5.60 1.75 -19.60
N LEU A 178 4.47 1.12 -19.28
CA LEU A 178 4.42 -0.31 -18.98
C LEU A 178 4.50 -1.17 -20.24
N LYS A 179 4.31 -0.59 -21.43
CA LYS A 179 4.41 -1.28 -22.71
C LYS A 179 5.86 -1.16 -23.18
N GLU A 180 6.68 -2.14 -22.81
CA GLU A 180 8.07 -2.25 -23.27
C GLU A 180 8.22 -2.05 -24.79
N GLY A 181 9.42 -1.68 -25.23
CA GLY A 181 9.75 -1.59 -26.66
C GLY A 181 10.75 -0.48 -26.97
N ALA A 182 11.05 -0.32 -28.27
CA ALA A 182 12.02 0.69 -28.72
C ALA A 182 11.62 2.11 -28.25
N LEU A 183 12.61 2.91 -27.83
CA LEU A 183 12.42 4.27 -27.29
C LEU A 183 11.54 5.15 -28.20
N LYS A 184 11.71 5.07 -29.52
CA LYS A 184 10.90 5.81 -30.49
C LYS A 184 9.39 5.53 -30.35
N LYS A 185 9.00 4.28 -30.04
CA LYS A 185 7.60 3.91 -29.80
C LYS A 185 7.12 4.43 -28.44
N GLN A 186 7.97 4.36 -27.41
CA GLN A 186 7.67 4.90 -26.08
C GLN A 186 7.41 6.41 -26.15
N LEU A 187 8.30 7.17 -26.79
CA LEU A 187 8.15 8.62 -27.00
C LEU A 187 6.88 8.98 -27.77
N LYS A 188 6.54 8.23 -28.83
CA LYS A 188 5.30 8.45 -29.59
C LYS A 188 4.06 8.27 -28.69
N ARG A 189 4.05 7.25 -27.81
CA ARG A 189 2.97 7.04 -26.85
C ARG A 189 2.91 8.15 -25.80
N ALA A 190 4.06 8.59 -25.30
CA ALA A 190 4.14 9.70 -24.35
C ALA A 190 3.54 10.98 -24.93
N GLN A 191 3.84 11.30 -26.19
CA GLN A 191 3.25 12.44 -26.90
C GLN A 191 1.74 12.29 -27.11
N GLN A 192 1.26 11.10 -27.47
CA GLN A 192 -0.18 10.81 -27.59
C GLN A 192 -0.93 10.95 -26.27
N GLN A 193 -0.26 10.64 -25.15
CA GLN A 193 -0.79 10.84 -23.79
C GLN A 193 -0.56 12.25 -23.24
N GLN A 194 -0.08 13.17 -24.09
CA GLN A 194 0.11 14.59 -23.80
C GLN A 194 1.10 14.93 -22.68
N TYR A 195 2.06 14.05 -22.37
CA TYR A 195 3.17 14.37 -21.45
C TYR A 195 3.97 15.57 -21.95
N THR A 196 4.33 16.47 -21.03
CA THR A 196 5.16 17.63 -21.33
C THR A 196 6.64 17.26 -21.38
N TRP A 197 7.09 16.41 -20.46
CA TRP A 197 8.49 16.02 -20.31
C TRP A 197 8.67 14.51 -20.34
N ALA A 198 9.83 14.06 -20.81
CA ALA A 198 10.29 12.67 -20.74
C ALA A 198 11.65 12.59 -20.06
N LEU A 199 11.73 11.78 -19.01
CA LEU A 199 12.97 11.35 -18.37
C LEU A 199 13.34 9.97 -18.95
N ILE A 200 14.38 9.92 -19.76
CA ILE A 200 14.82 8.71 -20.46
C ILE A 200 16.01 8.14 -19.70
N LEU A 201 15.85 7.00 -19.05
CA LEU A 201 16.94 6.31 -18.38
C LEU A 201 17.80 5.58 -19.42
N GLU A 202 19.07 5.93 -19.48
CA GLU A 202 20.05 5.30 -20.38
C GLU A 202 20.80 4.18 -19.65
N THR A 203 21.08 4.37 -18.37
CA THR A 203 21.70 3.39 -17.47
C THR A 203 21.02 3.43 -16.11
N GLU A 204 21.54 2.66 -15.14
CA GLU A 204 21.10 2.73 -13.74
C GLU A 204 21.40 4.07 -13.06
N THR A 205 22.31 4.88 -13.61
CA THR A 205 22.75 6.15 -13.02
C THR A 205 22.54 7.36 -13.92
N HIS A 206 22.46 7.17 -15.24
CA HIS A 206 22.40 8.27 -16.22
C HIS A 206 21.03 8.38 -16.88
N TYR A 207 20.62 9.61 -17.12
CA TYR A 207 19.38 9.92 -17.83
C TYR A 207 19.59 11.02 -18.87
N ARG A 208 18.69 11.04 -19.84
CA ARG A 208 18.44 12.16 -20.74
C ARG A 208 17.05 12.73 -20.48
N PHE A 209 16.98 14.03 -20.25
CA PHE A 209 15.77 14.78 -19.98
C PHE A 209 15.35 15.56 -21.23
N LYS A 210 14.12 15.35 -21.71
CA LYS A 210 13.64 15.90 -22.99
C LYS A 210 12.25 16.54 -22.86
N CYS A 211 12.09 17.76 -23.40
CA CYS A 211 10.76 18.33 -23.62
C CYS A 211 10.09 17.64 -24.82
N LEU A 212 8.83 17.25 -24.66
CA LEU A 212 8.04 16.62 -25.73
C LEU A 212 7.20 17.64 -26.51
N LYS A 213 7.03 18.87 -25.98
CA LYS A 213 6.23 19.94 -26.60
C LYS A 213 7.07 20.97 -27.35
N THR A 214 8.34 21.13 -27.02
CA THR A 214 9.24 22.12 -27.63
C THR A 214 10.59 21.48 -27.96
N ASP A 215 11.29 22.02 -28.95
CA ASP A 215 12.63 21.54 -29.37
C ASP A 215 13.77 22.11 -28.51
N ILE A 216 13.56 22.18 -27.20
CA ILE A 216 14.64 22.51 -26.26
C ILE A 216 15.67 21.36 -26.30
N THR A 217 16.95 21.72 -26.30
CA THR A 217 18.05 20.76 -26.27
C THR A 217 17.89 19.82 -25.06
N PRO A 218 17.93 18.49 -25.28
CA PRO A 218 17.88 17.54 -24.17
C PRO A 218 19.02 17.79 -23.19
N ILE A 219 18.74 17.57 -21.91
CA ILE A 219 19.70 17.76 -20.82
C ILE A 219 20.07 16.38 -20.30
N ASP A 220 21.35 16.02 -20.36
CA ASP A 220 21.85 14.79 -19.77
C ASP A 220 22.25 15.03 -18.31
N GLY A 221 22.13 14.01 -17.47
CA GLY A 221 22.44 14.11 -16.05
C GLY A 221 22.55 12.75 -15.37
N THR A 222 22.88 12.77 -14.08
CA THR A 222 22.89 11.57 -13.23
C THR A 222 21.74 11.62 -12.22
N LEU A 223 21.24 10.45 -11.80
CA LEU A 223 20.14 10.35 -10.83
C LEU A 223 20.41 11.11 -9.53
N ASP A 224 21.67 11.30 -9.15
CA ASP A 224 22.07 12.13 -7.99
C ASP A 224 21.68 13.61 -8.15
N THR A 225 21.73 14.12 -9.38
CA THR A 225 21.38 15.51 -9.74
C THR A 225 19.92 15.67 -10.15
N LEU A 226 19.17 14.57 -10.25
CA LEU A 226 17.82 14.55 -10.81
C LEU A 226 16.88 15.52 -10.08
N ASN A 227 16.86 15.48 -8.76
CA ASN A 227 15.95 16.31 -7.98
C ASN A 227 16.20 17.80 -8.22
N GLN A 228 17.45 18.24 -8.21
CA GLN A 228 17.83 19.63 -8.48
C GLN A 228 17.40 20.09 -9.87
N GLN A 229 17.57 19.22 -10.89
CA GLN A 229 17.12 19.54 -12.25
C GLN A 229 15.59 19.59 -12.35
N LEU A 230 14.88 18.66 -11.71
CA LEU A 230 13.40 18.65 -11.69
C LEU A 230 12.83 19.92 -11.03
N ASP A 231 13.41 20.32 -9.89
CA ASP A 231 13.07 21.56 -9.16
C ASP A 231 13.25 22.78 -10.09
N THR A 232 14.40 22.86 -10.79
CA THR A 232 14.75 24.01 -11.63
C THR A 232 13.92 24.09 -12.92
N LEU A 233 13.64 22.95 -13.56
CA LEU A 233 13.16 22.92 -14.96
C LEU A 233 11.66 22.65 -15.12
N ILE A 234 11.07 21.89 -14.20
CA ILE A 234 9.66 21.48 -14.32
C ILE A 234 8.81 22.08 -13.21
N PHE A 235 9.29 21.95 -11.98
CA PHE A 235 8.42 22.12 -10.81
C PHE A 235 8.53 23.50 -10.16
N GLY A 236 9.58 24.27 -10.49
CA GLY A 236 9.70 25.69 -10.14
C GLY A 236 9.67 25.95 -8.64
N THR A 237 10.28 25.05 -7.86
CA THR A 237 10.39 25.09 -6.40
C THR A 237 11.76 25.55 -5.95
#